data_AF-A0A962AAW5-F1
#
_entry.id   AF-A0A962AAW5-F1
#
_cell.length_a   1.000
_cell.length_b   1.000
_cell.length_c   1.000
_cell.angle_alpha   90.00
_cell.angle_beta   90.00
_cell.angle_gamma   90.00
#
_symmetry.space_group_name_H-M   'P 1'
#
loop_
_entity.id
_entity.type
_entity.pdbx_description
1 polymer ?
#
loop_
_entity_poly.entity_id
_entity_poly.type
_entity_poly.pdbx_seq_one_letter_code
_entity_poly.pdbx_strand_id
1 'polypeptide(L)'
;MRRFAPPLAAVCLFVASAAPPAHAQANARADICAADDDSAFAPEQRIASCTALITAAKSAQKDRAPLFVNRGAAYWYVDKVRSAIADFDRAIALDPNYARAYRERARAHRTDGKLAKALADASEAVRLDPRDSRAFDARGNIFSDQRKYDRAIEDYDEAIRLDPKNSVAWRDRGAAHYFKNDYERAIKEYDEAIRLDPRSDSAYANRAVAYKKMGKAAQALADENEAIKLDPKQPTYFDNRGLSYSEEGQYDRAIIDFSEAIRLAPRSKFLTNRGNAYQAKGQYGRAIADYNRAIRVDPTNANAYNNRGAAYRNKGNLRRAIDNYEHALRLDPNMATAKENLEVVKLELARERRSRR
;
A
#
# COMPACT_ATOMS: atom_id res chain seq x y z
N MET A 1 -64.56 14.67 -47.17
CA MET A 1 -63.45 14.47 -48.13
C MET A 1 -62.14 14.72 -47.41
N ARG A 2 -61.49 13.66 -46.91
CA ARG A 2 -60.19 13.72 -46.20
C ARG A 2 -59.08 13.79 -47.27
N ARG A 3 -58.29 14.86 -47.27
CA ARG A 3 -57.09 14.98 -48.12
C ARG A 3 -55.92 14.28 -47.42
N PHE A 4 -55.37 13.27 -48.08
CA PHE A 4 -54.10 12.63 -47.73
C PHE A 4 -52.95 13.61 -47.99
N ALA A 5 -52.07 13.80 -47.01
CA ALA A 5 -50.74 14.41 -47.18
C ALA A 5 -49.68 13.28 -47.11
N PRO A 6 -48.60 13.32 -47.89
CA PRO A 6 -47.55 12.29 -47.86
C PRO A 6 -46.61 12.48 -46.66
N PRO A 7 -45.85 11.45 -46.24
CA PRO A 7 -44.96 11.57 -45.09
C PRO A 7 -43.68 12.35 -45.46
N LEU A 8 -43.25 13.21 -44.54
CA LEU A 8 -41.95 13.88 -44.57
C LEU A 8 -40.84 12.84 -44.40
N ALA A 9 -39.96 12.71 -45.40
CA ALA A 9 -38.73 11.94 -45.30
C ALA A 9 -37.76 12.67 -44.35
N ALA A 10 -37.42 12.04 -43.22
CA ALA A 10 -36.39 12.51 -42.32
C ALA A 10 -35.01 12.29 -42.95
N VAL A 11 -34.36 13.38 -43.37
CA VAL A 11 -32.96 13.37 -43.79
C VAL A 11 -32.10 13.32 -42.53
N CYS A 12 -31.60 12.12 -42.18
CA CYS A 12 -30.52 11.97 -41.20
C CYS A 12 -29.23 12.57 -41.79
N LEU A 13 -28.91 13.80 -41.40
CA LEU A 13 -27.57 14.38 -41.58
C LEU A 13 -26.59 13.63 -40.67
N PHE A 14 -25.90 12.65 -41.23
CA PHE A 14 -24.67 12.12 -40.64
C PHE A 14 -23.60 13.22 -40.72
N VAL A 15 -23.36 13.92 -39.61
CA VAL A 15 -22.17 14.74 -39.45
C VAL A 15 -21.00 13.78 -39.31
N ALA A 16 -20.29 13.53 -40.41
CA ALA A 16 -19.01 12.85 -40.37
C ALA A 16 -18.02 13.74 -39.60
N SER A 17 -17.71 13.38 -38.35
CA SER A 17 -16.60 14.00 -37.65
C SER A 17 -15.32 13.61 -38.38
N ALA A 18 -14.75 14.54 -39.15
CA ALA A 18 -13.46 14.33 -39.79
C ALA A 18 -12.42 13.99 -38.70
N ALA A 19 -11.74 12.86 -38.85
CA ALA A 19 -10.65 12.51 -37.95
C ALA A 19 -9.60 13.64 -37.98
N PRO A 20 -9.08 14.08 -36.81
CA PRO A 20 -8.13 15.19 -36.77
C PRO A 20 -6.91 14.88 -37.63
N PRO A 21 -6.30 15.90 -38.27
CA PRO A 21 -5.17 15.70 -39.18
C PRO A 21 -4.00 14.98 -38.48
N ALA A 22 -3.23 14.19 -39.23
CA ALA A 22 -2.17 13.34 -38.69
C ALA A 22 -1.14 14.10 -37.81
N HIS A 23 -0.86 15.36 -38.13
CA HIS A 23 -0.02 16.23 -37.32
C HIS A 23 -0.64 16.59 -35.96
N ALA A 24 -1.95 16.86 -35.92
CA ALA A 24 -2.66 17.10 -34.66
C ALA A 24 -2.70 15.85 -33.77
N GLN A 25 -2.82 14.66 -34.38
CA GLN A 25 -2.75 13.38 -33.65
C GLN A 25 -1.34 13.09 -33.11
N ALA A 26 -0.29 13.44 -33.87
CA ALA A 26 1.10 13.29 -33.44
C ALA A 26 1.45 14.23 -32.27
N ASN A 27 1.00 15.48 -32.33
CA ASN A 27 1.18 16.46 -31.25
C ASN A 27 0.46 16.03 -29.98
N ALA A 28 -0.80 15.61 -30.08
CA ALA A 28 -1.55 15.11 -28.93
C ALA A 28 -0.88 13.90 -28.25
N ARG A 29 -0.26 12.99 -29.02
CA ARG A 29 0.51 11.86 -28.46
C ARG A 29 1.79 12.32 -27.77
N ALA A 30 2.48 13.32 -28.32
CA ALA A 30 3.65 13.91 -27.70
C ALA A 30 3.30 14.53 -26.35
N ASP A 31 2.21 15.29 -26.28
CA ASP A 31 1.73 15.92 -25.04
C ASP A 31 1.38 14.87 -23.97
N ILE A 32 0.65 13.81 -24.35
CA ILE A 32 0.28 12.72 -23.43
C ILE A 32 1.53 11.99 -22.90
N CYS A 33 2.52 11.74 -23.75
CA CYS A 33 3.74 11.05 -23.33
C CYS A 33 4.66 11.95 -22.50
N ALA A 34 4.73 13.25 -22.80
CA ALA A 34 5.66 14.19 -22.19
C ALA A 34 5.15 14.83 -20.89
N ALA A 35 3.88 14.63 -20.53
CA ALA A 35 3.27 15.24 -19.35
C ALA A 35 4.07 14.99 -18.05
N ASP A 36 4.50 16.07 -17.41
CA ASP A 36 5.29 16.05 -16.16
C ASP A 36 4.46 15.61 -14.94
N ASP A 37 3.14 15.75 -15.01
CA ASP A 37 2.20 15.24 -14.02
C ASP A 37 1.78 13.82 -14.41
N ASP A 38 2.22 12.83 -13.63
CA ASP A 38 1.87 11.42 -13.83
C ASP A 38 0.37 11.13 -13.67
N SER A 39 -0.38 12.02 -13.01
CA SER A 39 -1.83 11.88 -12.80
C SER A 39 -2.70 12.48 -13.90
N ALA A 40 -2.12 13.28 -14.80
CA ALA A 40 -2.86 13.99 -15.85
C ALA A 40 -3.51 13.05 -16.89
N PHE A 41 -2.99 11.85 -17.06
CA PHE A 41 -3.48 10.86 -18.03
C PHE A 41 -3.45 9.46 -17.45
N ALA A 42 -4.39 8.61 -17.89
CA ALA A 42 -4.38 7.21 -17.48
C ALA A 42 -3.07 6.52 -17.91
N PRO A 43 -2.45 5.68 -17.07
CA PRO A 43 -1.19 5.02 -17.39
C PRO A 43 -1.22 4.27 -18.73
N GLU A 44 -2.33 3.64 -19.10
CA GLU A 44 -2.50 2.92 -20.36
C GLU A 44 -2.43 3.85 -21.58
N GLN A 45 -3.00 5.06 -21.46
CA GLN A 45 -2.93 6.08 -22.51
C GLN A 45 -1.50 6.60 -22.68
N ARG A 46 -0.79 6.79 -21.57
CA ARG A 46 0.64 7.17 -21.57
C ARG A 46 1.49 6.07 -22.22
N ILE A 47 1.26 4.81 -21.86
CA ILE A 47 1.95 3.64 -22.44
C ILE A 47 1.74 3.59 -23.96
N ALA A 48 0.50 3.72 -24.42
CA ALA A 48 0.16 3.68 -25.84
C ALA A 48 0.81 4.84 -26.61
N SER A 49 0.72 6.06 -26.07
CA SER A 49 1.25 7.27 -26.72
C SER A 49 2.78 7.24 -26.80
N CYS A 50 3.47 6.93 -25.70
CA CYS A 50 4.91 6.78 -25.71
C CYS A 50 5.38 5.63 -26.62
N THR A 51 4.65 4.52 -26.69
CA THR A 51 4.98 3.41 -27.61
C THR A 51 4.88 3.83 -29.07
N ALA A 52 3.84 4.57 -29.45
CA ALA A 52 3.70 5.10 -30.80
C ALA A 52 4.85 6.05 -31.17
N LEU A 53 5.26 6.93 -30.23
CA LEU A 53 6.39 7.84 -30.46
C LEU A 53 7.71 7.09 -30.54
N ILE A 54 7.95 6.12 -29.65
CA ILE A 54 9.17 5.30 -29.66
C ILE A 54 9.28 4.54 -30.99
N THR A 55 8.19 4.02 -31.53
CA THR A 55 8.20 3.27 -32.80
C THR A 55 8.32 4.18 -34.02
N ALA A 56 7.72 5.37 -33.99
CA ALA A 56 7.77 6.35 -35.08
C ALA A 56 9.05 7.20 -35.11
N ALA A 57 9.78 7.28 -33.99
CA ALA A 57 10.94 8.16 -33.86
C ALA A 57 12.08 7.76 -34.81
N LYS A 58 12.32 8.63 -35.81
CA LYS A 58 13.53 8.68 -36.65
C LYS A 58 14.65 9.54 -36.04
N SER A 59 14.41 10.18 -34.89
CA SER A 59 15.32 11.14 -34.24
C SER A 59 16.61 10.50 -33.73
N ALA A 60 17.62 11.35 -33.47
CA ALA A 60 18.89 10.95 -32.87
C ALA A 60 18.68 10.12 -31.61
N GLN A 61 19.53 9.11 -31.42
CA GLN A 61 19.34 8.05 -30.44
C GLN A 61 19.14 8.58 -29.00
N LYS A 62 19.79 9.70 -28.62
CA LYS A 62 19.73 10.31 -27.30
C LYS A 62 18.37 10.93 -26.93
N ASP A 63 17.71 11.60 -27.87
CA ASP A 63 16.45 12.36 -27.63
C ASP A 63 15.25 11.45 -27.29
N ARG A 64 15.43 10.13 -27.41
CA ARG A 64 14.41 9.13 -27.11
C ARG A 64 14.41 8.70 -25.64
N ALA A 65 15.47 9.01 -24.87
CA ALA A 65 15.57 8.59 -23.47
C ALA A 65 14.36 9.05 -22.60
N PRO A 66 13.84 10.29 -22.72
CA PRO A 66 12.65 10.72 -21.99
C PRO A 66 11.40 9.89 -22.31
N LEU A 67 11.20 9.47 -23.56
CA LEU A 67 10.04 8.66 -23.95
C LEU A 67 10.04 7.30 -23.24
N PHE A 68 11.21 6.67 -23.14
CA PHE A 68 11.38 5.43 -22.39
C PHE A 68 11.15 5.64 -20.90
N VAL A 69 11.68 6.71 -20.30
CA VAL A 69 11.42 7.03 -18.89
C VAL A 69 9.92 7.21 -18.62
N ASN A 70 9.22 7.98 -19.44
CA ASN A 70 7.81 8.28 -19.21
C ASN A 70 6.93 7.03 -19.41
N ARG A 71 7.28 6.18 -20.39
CA ARG A 71 6.60 4.87 -20.55
C ARG A 71 6.93 3.91 -19.41
N GLY A 72 8.18 3.88 -18.96
CA GLY A 72 8.62 3.07 -17.83
C GLY A 72 7.91 3.45 -16.54
N ALA A 73 7.76 4.75 -16.26
CA ALA A 73 6.98 5.24 -15.13
C ALA A 73 5.51 4.80 -15.22
N ALA A 74 4.90 4.91 -16.40
CA ALA A 74 3.54 4.42 -16.64
C ALA A 74 3.41 2.91 -16.42
N TYR A 75 4.39 2.11 -16.87
CA TYR A 75 4.44 0.67 -16.60
C TYR A 75 4.53 0.37 -15.10
N TRP A 76 5.28 1.15 -14.34
CA TRP A 76 5.40 0.99 -12.90
C TRP A 76 4.05 1.21 -12.19
N TYR A 77 3.28 2.23 -12.58
CA TYR A 77 1.93 2.49 -12.01
C TYR A 77 0.92 1.36 -12.25
N VAL A 78 1.07 0.59 -13.34
CA VAL A 78 0.22 -0.58 -13.64
C VAL A 78 0.85 -1.90 -13.21
N ASP A 79 1.79 -1.85 -12.26
CA ASP A 79 2.48 -3.01 -11.67
C ASP A 79 3.26 -3.88 -12.67
N LYS A 80 3.62 -3.33 -13.84
CA LYS A 80 4.49 -3.97 -14.84
C LYS A 80 5.95 -3.62 -14.57
N VAL A 81 6.42 -3.92 -13.35
CA VAL A 81 7.75 -3.52 -12.84
C VAL A 81 8.89 -3.98 -13.75
N ARG A 82 8.83 -5.19 -14.32
CA ARG A 82 9.86 -5.68 -15.25
C ARG A 82 9.93 -4.85 -16.55
N SER A 83 8.78 -4.46 -17.08
CA SER A 83 8.70 -3.60 -18.27
C SER A 83 9.20 -2.19 -17.95
N ALA A 84 8.89 -1.67 -16.76
CA ALA A 84 9.41 -0.39 -16.29
C ALA A 84 10.95 -0.39 -16.25
N ILE A 85 11.55 -1.40 -15.59
CA ILE A 85 13.01 -1.55 -15.50
C ILE A 85 13.65 -1.63 -16.90
N ALA A 86 13.09 -2.41 -17.82
CA ALA A 86 13.63 -2.53 -19.17
C ALA A 86 13.62 -1.19 -19.94
N ASP A 87 12.58 -0.38 -19.76
CA ASP A 87 12.51 0.96 -20.36
C ASP A 87 13.53 1.91 -19.72
N PHE A 88 13.73 1.87 -18.41
CA PHE A 88 14.75 2.68 -17.75
C PHE A 88 16.18 2.27 -18.15
N ASP A 89 16.44 0.96 -18.28
CA ASP A 89 17.69 0.43 -18.82
C ASP A 89 17.95 0.98 -20.23
N ARG A 90 16.91 1.01 -21.07
CA ARG A 90 17.02 1.59 -22.41
C ARG A 90 17.29 3.09 -22.34
N ALA A 91 16.59 3.84 -21.49
CA ALA A 91 16.81 5.28 -21.33
C ALA A 91 18.27 5.59 -20.94
N ILE A 92 18.82 4.84 -19.97
CA ILE A 92 20.21 4.99 -19.51
C ILE A 92 21.22 4.61 -20.59
N ALA A 93 20.95 3.55 -21.38
CA ALA A 93 21.79 3.19 -22.51
C ALA A 93 21.82 4.26 -23.62
N LEU A 94 20.77 5.08 -23.72
CA LEU A 94 20.69 6.19 -24.68
C LEU A 94 21.32 7.47 -24.12
N ASP A 95 21.14 7.73 -22.83
CA ASP A 95 21.74 8.87 -22.11
C ASP A 95 22.20 8.46 -20.70
N PRO A 96 23.49 8.08 -20.53
CA PRO A 96 24.04 7.71 -19.23
C PRO A 96 24.07 8.83 -18.19
N ASN A 97 23.85 10.09 -18.58
CA ASN A 97 23.80 11.22 -17.66
C ASN A 97 22.37 11.63 -17.29
N TYR A 98 21.36 10.86 -17.69
CA TYR A 98 19.97 11.19 -17.42
C TYR A 98 19.56 10.80 -15.99
N ALA A 99 19.82 11.69 -15.03
CA ALA A 99 19.59 11.48 -13.59
C ALA A 99 18.20 10.92 -13.26
N ARG A 100 17.15 11.45 -13.90
CA ARG A 100 15.77 10.97 -13.73
C ARG A 100 15.63 9.49 -14.06
N ALA A 101 16.28 8.97 -15.10
CA ALA A 101 16.18 7.55 -15.45
C ALA A 101 16.71 6.63 -14.34
N TYR A 102 17.82 7.02 -13.71
CA TYR A 102 18.36 6.32 -12.54
C TYR A 102 17.40 6.40 -11.35
N ARG A 103 16.84 7.58 -11.05
CA ARG A 103 15.86 7.74 -9.98
C ARG A 103 14.63 6.85 -10.19
N GLU A 104 14.06 6.82 -11.39
CA GLU A 104 12.91 5.96 -11.69
C GLU A 104 13.27 4.47 -11.63
N ARG A 105 14.45 4.08 -12.12
CA ARG A 105 14.92 2.69 -12.01
C ARG A 105 15.16 2.27 -10.56
N ALA A 106 15.65 3.19 -9.71
CA ALA A 106 15.79 2.96 -8.29
C ALA A 106 14.44 2.64 -7.63
N ARG A 107 13.39 3.41 -7.94
CA ARG A 107 12.03 3.14 -7.47
C ARG A 107 11.54 1.77 -7.91
N ALA A 108 11.72 1.42 -9.18
CA ALA A 108 11.30 0.12 -9.70
C ALA A 108 12.08 -1.05 -9.07
N HIS A 109 13.40 -0.90 -8.87
CA HIS A 109 14.20 -1.89 -8.17
C HIS A 109 13.83 -2.03 -6.69
N ARG A 110 13.43 -0.94 -6.02
CA ARG A 110 12.89 -0.97 -4.67
C ARG A 110 11.60 -1.79 -4.62
N THR A 111 10.66 -1.56 -5.54
CA THR A 111 9.42 -2.35 -5.67
C THR A 111 9.71 -3.83 -5.95
N ASP A 112 10.72 -4.14 -6.77
CA ASP A 112 11.17 -5.50 -7.07
C ASP A 112 12.00 -6.15 -5.92
N GLY A 113 12.16 -5.48 -4.78
CA GLY A 113 12.92 -5.96 -3.62
C GLY A 113 14.44 -5.95 -3.78
N LYS A 114 14.96 -5.42 -4.88
CA LYS A 114 16.41 -5.36 -5.20
C LYS A 114 17.05 -4.12 -4.58
N LEU A 115 17.01 -4.02 -3.24
CA LEU A 115 17.43 -2.83 -2.49
C LEU A 115 18.87 -2.38 -2.77
N ALA A 116 19.80 -3.30 -3.03
CA ALA A 116 21.18 -2.94 -3.36
C ALA A 116 21.30 -2.23 -4.72
N LYS A 117 20.57 -2.70 -5.73
CA LYS A 117 20.51 -2.05 -7.05
C LYS A 117 19.79 -0.71 -6.97
N ALA A 118 18.67 -0.68 -6.23
CA ALA A 118 17.93 0.54 -5.99
C ALA A 118 18.81 1.62 -5.36
N LEU A 119 19.61 1.26 -4.35
CA LEU A 119 20.51 2.19 -3.68
C LEU A 119 21.60 2.72 -4.61
N ALA A 120 22.19 1.86 -5.45
CA ALA A 120 23.19 2.27 -6.43
C ALA A 120 22.62 3.28 -7.42
N ASP A 121 21.43 3.01 -7.96
CA ASP A 121 20.75 3.90 -8.90
C ASP A 121 20.34 5.24 -8.25
N ALA A 122 19.78 5.22 -7.05
CA ALA A 122 19.39 6.45 -6.35
C ALA A 122 20.63 7.30 -6.00
N SER A 123 21.75 6.66 -5.64
CA SER A 123 23.01 7.37 -5.38
C SER A 123 23.58 8.01 -6.65
N GLU A 124 23.48 7.31 -7.78
CA GLU A 124 23.90 7.85 -9.07
C GLU A 124 23.00 9.00 -9.54
N ALA A 125 21.68 8.92 -9.31
CA ALA A 125 20.76 10.01 -9.60
C ALA A 125 21.13 11.28 -8.82
N VAL A 126 21.40 11.16 -7.51
CA VAL A 126 21.86 12.28 -6.66
C VAL A 126 23.22 12.83 -7.13
N ARG A 127 24.14 11.96 -7.58
CA ARG A 127 25.45 12.38 -8.10
C ARG A 127 25.31 13.19 -9.41
N LEU A 128 24.43 12.75 -10.30
CA LEU A 128 24.18 13.37 -11.60
C LEU A 128 23.40 14.69 -11.48
N ASP A 129 22.42 14.75 -10.58
CA ASP A 129 21.65 15.96 -10.29
C ASP A 129 21.45 16.18 -8.78
N PRO A 130 22.37 16.91 -8.13
CA PRO A 130 22.26 17.23 -6.70
C PRO A 130 21.14 18.21 -6.34
N ARG A 131 20.36 18.70 -7.32
CA ARG A 131 19.20 19.59 -7.07
C ARG A 131 17.87 18.86 -7.20
N ASP A 132 17.89 17.58 -7.55
CA ASP A 132 16.71 16.73 -7.64
C ASP A 132 16.26 16.26 -6.25
N SER A 133 15.34 17.00 -5.62
CA SER A 133 14.75 16.63 -4.33
C SER A 133 14.16 15.22 -4.32
N ARG A 134 13.59 14.77 -5.44
CA ARG A 134 12.97 13.44 -5.56
C ARG A 134 14.01 12.32 -5.59
N ALA A 135 15.26 12.59 -5.99
CA ALA A 135 16.35 11.61 -5.93
C ALA A 135 16.78 11.36 -4.48
N PHE A 136 16.85 12.41 -3.67
CA PHE A 136 17.07 12.28 -2.23
C PHE A 136 15.93 11.53 -1.54
N ASP A 137 14.67 11.88 -1.80
CA ASP A 137 13.51 11.12 -1.28
C ASP A 137 13.55 9.63 -1.66
N ALA A 138 13.90 9.32 -2.92
CA ALA A 138 14.00 7.95 -3.37
C ALA A 138 15.11 7.18 -2.61
N ARG A 139 16.27 7.81 -2.38
CA ARG A 139 17.38 7.21 -1.64
C ARG A 139 17.05 7.07 -0.15
N GLY A 140 16.42 8.07 0.45
CA GLY A 140 15.93 8.04 1.83
C GLY A 140 14.93 6.90 2.06
N ASN A 141 14.00 6.70 1.13
CA ASN A 141 13.04 5.59 1.17
C ASN A 141 13.74 4.22 1.13
N ILE A 142 14.81 4.08 0.35
CA ILE A 142 15.62 2.85 0.30
C ILE A 142 16.39 2.63 1.60
N PHE A 143 16.94 3.70 2.21
CA PHE A 143 17.56 3.61 3.53
C PHE A 143 16.56 3.23 4.62
N SER A 144 15.33 3.76 4.54
CA SER A 144 14.24 3.41 5.46
C SER A 144 13.88 1.92 5.38
N ASP A 145 13.76 1.36 4.17
CA ASP A 145 13.54 -0.08 3.97
C ASP A 145 14.68 -0.94 4.54
N GLN A 146 15.91 -0.43 4.46
CA GLN A 146 17.10 -1.05 5.07
C GLN A 146 17.20 -0.82 6.59
N ARG A 147 16.22 -0.13 7.20
CA ARG A 147 16.20 0.29 8.61
C ARG A 147 17.36 1.21 9.03
N LYS A 148 17.98 1.88 8.05
CA LYS A 148 19.05 2.88 8.26
C LYS A 148 18.41 4.26 8.43
N TYR A 149 17.63 4.43 9.48
CA TYR A 149 16.75 5.60 9.64
C TYR A 149 17.51 6.92 9.74
N ASP A 150 18.71 6.95 10.33
CA ASP A 150 19.52 8.17 10.39
C ASP A 150 19.91 8.67 8.99
N ARG A 151 20.38 7.76 8.13
CA ARG A 151 20.69 8.09 6.72
C ARG A 151 19.46 8.45 5.91
N ALA A 152 18.31 7.82 6.23
CA ALA A 152 17.05 8.18 5.60
C ALA A 152 16.66 9.63 5.96
N ILE A 153 16.80 10.01 7.23
CA ILE A 153 16.52 11.37 7.71
C ILE A 153 17.45 12.38 7.05
N GLU A 154 18.75 12.11 6.92
CA GLU A 154 19.69 12.99 6.20
C GLU A 154 19.26 13.26 4.76
N ASP A 155 18.80 12.22 4.05
CA ASP A 155 18.29 12.36 2.68
C ASP A 155 16.97 13.14 2.64
N TYR A 156 16.04 12.87 3.55
CA TYR A 156 14.79 13.62 3.61
C TYR A 156 15.01 15.09 4.01
N ASP A 157 15.98 15.38 4.88
CA ASP A 157 16.38 16.74 5.23
C ASP A 157 16.81 17.52 3.97
N GLU A 158 17.61 16.90 3.12
CA GLU A 158 18.06 17.50 1.87
C GLU A 158 16.92 17.62 0.84
N ALA A 159 16.04 16.62 0.74
CA ALA A 159 14.86 16.69 -0.11
C ALA A 159 13.93 17.85 0.30
N ILE A 160 13.67 18.01 1.60
CA ILE A 160 12.86 19.11 2.16
C ILE A 160 13.57 20.45 2.00
N ARG A 161 14.90 20.51 2.12
CA ARG A 161 15.67 21.74 1.88
C ARG A 161 15.54 22.21 0.44
N LEU A 162 15.55 21.28 -0.52
CA LEU A 162 15.41 21.55 -1.95
C LEU A 162 13.96 21.86 -2.36
N ASP A 163 12.98 21.16 -1.79
CA ASP A 163 11.56 21.39 -1.99
C ASP A 163 10.77 21.36 -0.66
N PRO A 164 10.67 22.50 0.04
CA PRO A 164 9.98 22.56 1.33
C PRO A 164 8.47 22.27 1.26
N LYS A 165 7.88 22.31 0.06
CA LYS A 165 6.43 22.09 -0.15
C LYS A 165 6.09 20.63 -0.43
N ASN A 166 7.10 19.75 -0.54
CA ASN A 166 6.91 18.34 -0.77
C ASN A 166 6.36 17.64 0.50
N SER A 167 5.03 17.58 0.64
CA SER A 167 4.35 16.93 1.77
C SER A 167 4.76 15.46 1.96
N VAL A 168 5.12 14.76 0.88
CA VAL A 168 5.56 13.37 0.91
C VAL A 168 6.90 13.22 1.66
N ALA A 169 7.86 14.12 1.42
CA ALA A 169 9.15 14.09 2.12
C ALA A 169 8.99 14.30 3.63
N TRP A 170 8.12 15.23 4.05
CA TRP A 170 7.77 15.43 5.47
C TRP A 170 7.15 14.18 6.09
N ARG A 171 6.19 13.55 5.39
CA ARG A 171 5.58 12.30 5.84
C ARG A 171 6.61 11.18 5.96
N ASP A 172 7.48 11.02 4.98
CA ASP A 172 8.46 9.92 4.94
C ASP A 172 9.56 10.12 6.01
N ARG A 173 9.95 11.38 6.31
CA ARG A 173 10.81 11.72 7.46
C ARG A 173 10.13 11.44 8.79
N GLY A 174 8.84 11.78 8.91
CA GLY A 174 8.02 11.42 10.06
C GLY A 174 7.98 9.91 10.32
N ALA A 175 7.87 9.10 9.25
CA ALA A 175 7.93 7.65 9.35
C ALA A 175 9.30 7.15 9.86
N ALA A 176 10.40 7.74 9.40
CA ALA A 176 11.72 7.41 9.91
C ALA A 176 11.87 7.73 11.41
N HIS A 177 11.37 8.89 11.88
CA HIS A 177 11.33 9.22 13.31
C HIS A 177 10.45 8.24 14.11
N TYR A 178 9.29 7.85 13.57
CA TYR A 178 8.42 6.86 14.20
C TYR A 178 9.14 5.52 14.42
N PHE A 179 9.87 5.02 13.42
CA PHE A 179 10.61 3.76 13.54
C PHE A 179 11.85 3.85 14.46
N LYS A 180 12.34 5.07 14.73
CA LYS A 180 13.30 5.34 15.80
C LYS A 180 12.66 5.47 17.19
N ASN A 181 11.35 5.30 17.30
CA ASN A 181 10.55 5.53 18.50
C ASN A 181 10.52 6.99 18.99
N ASP A 182 10.85 7.95 18.12
CA ASP A 182 10.71 9.39 18.39
C ASP A 182 9.32 9.85 17.92
N TYR A 183 8.30 9.46 18.68
CA TYR A 183 6.90 9.62 18.29
C TYR A 183 6.47 11.10 18.31
N GLU A 184 6.98 11.89 19.24
CA GLU A 184 6.74 13.33 19.32
C GLU A 184 7.22 14.05 18.08
N ARG A 185 8.44 13.73 17.61
CA ARG A 185 8.95 14.31 16.37
C ARG A 185 8.19 13.80 15.16
N ALA A 186 7.91 12.50 15.09
CA ALA A 186 7.10 11.93 14.01
C ALA A 186 5.76 12.66 13.84
N ILE A 187 5.05 12.95 14.95
CA ILE A 187 3.79 13.71 14.91
C ILE A 187 3.98 15.11 14.32
N LYS A 188 5.02 15.85 14.71
CA LYS A 188 5.30 17.18 14.15
C LYS A 188 5.58 17.14 12.65
N GLU A 189 6.31 16.12 12.19
CA GLU A 189 6.58 15.92 10.77
C GLU A 189 5.28 15.59 9.99
N TYR A 190 4.40 14.77 10.56
CA TYR A 190 3.10 14.49 9.96
C TYR A 190 2.16 15.69 10.00
N ASP A 191 2.19 16.51 11.04
CA ASP A 191 1.43 17.77 11.13
C ASP A 191 1.79 18.68 9.96
N GLU A 192 3.08 18.82 9.65
CA GLU A 192 3.55 19.62 8.53
C GLU A 192 3.16 19.01 7.18
N ALA A 193 3.28 17.68 7.03
CA ALA A 193 2.80 16.99 5.84
C ALA A 193 1.30 17.23 5.59
N ILE A 194 0.46 17.19 6.62
CA ILE A 194 -0.98 17.46 6.57
C ILE A 194 -1.27 18.94 6.30
N ARG A 195 -0.47 19.85 6.87
CA ARG A 195 -0.59 21.29 6.61
C ARG A 195 -0.33 21.60 5.13
N LEU A 196 0.65 20.93 4.52
CA LEU A 196 1.00 21.10 3.11
C LEU A 196 0.01 20.40 2.17
N ASP A 197 -0.46 19.21 2.54
CA ASP A 197 -1.48 18.45 1.81
C ASP A 197 -2.55 17.88 2.76
N PRO A 198 -3.65 18.63 2.97
CA PRO A 198 -4.75 18.19 3.81
C PRO A 198 -5.53 16.99 3.25
N ARG A 199 -5.23 16.53 2.04
CA ARG A 199 -5.88 15.37 1.42
C ARG A 199 -5.03 14.10 1.52
N SER A 200 -3.88 14.14 2.20
CA SER A 200 -3.00 12.99 2.38
C SER A 200 -3.56 12.03 3.44
N ASP A 201 -4.39 11.08 3.01
CA ASP A 201 -4.93 10.01 3.86
C ASP A 201 -3.81 9.24 4.60
N SER A 202 -2.70 8.99 3.92
CA SER A 202 -1.52 8.31 4.48
C SER A 202 -0.86 9.08 5.64
N ALA A 203 -0.84 10.43 5.60
CA ALA A 203 -0.27 11.23 6.67
C ALA A 203 -1.14 11.18 7.93
N TYR A 204 -2.46 11.26 7.78
CA TYR A 204 -3.40 11.03 8.89
C TYR A 204 -3.24 9.62 9.47
N ALA A 205 -3.23 8.58 8.63
CA ALA A 205 -3.07 7.21 9.09
C ALA A 205 -1.75 6.99 9.85
N ASN A 206 -0.64 7.57 9.37
CA ASN A 206 0.66 7.45 10.04
C ASN A 206 0.70 8.23 11.36
N ARG A 207 0.09 9.43 11.42
CA ARG A 207 0.00 10.22 12.65
C ARG A 207 -0.88 9.53 13.70
N ALA A 208 -1.97 8.88 13.28
CA ALA A 208 -2.80 8.07 14.17
C ALA A 208 -1.99 6.97 14.86
N VAL A 209 -1.17 6.23 14.09
CA VAL A 209 -0.31 5.17 14.63
C VAL A 209 0.69 5.73 15.64
N ALA A 210 1.27 6.91 15.39
CA ALA A 210 2.14 7.60 16.35
C ALA A 210 1.38 8.03 17.62
N TYR A 211 0.17 8.57 17.48
CA TYR A 211 -0.69 8.88 18.64
C TYR A 211 -1.02 7.65 19.47
N LYS A 212 -1.29 6.49 18.85
CA LYS A 212 -1.49 5.23 19.59
C LYS A 212 -0.28 4.84 20.43
N LYS A 213 0.93 4.98 19.88
CA LYS A 213 2.17 4.72 20.63
C LYS A 213 2.37 5.65 21.82
N MET A 214 1.82 6.86 21.75
CA MET A 214 1.80 7.82 22.85
C MET A 214 0.61 7.67 23.82
N GLY A 215 -0.27 6.67 23.63
CA GLY A 215 -1.48 6.52 24.43
C GLY A 215 -2.56 7.58 24.16
N LYS A 216 -2.45 8.34 23.07
CA LYS A 216 -3.35 9.41 22.66
C LYS A 216 -4.52 8.87 21.83
N ALA A 217 -5.33 8.01 22.45
CA ALA A 217 -6.38 7.22 21.75
C ALA A 217 -7.41 8.09 21.00
N ALA A 218 -7.91 9.16 21.62
CA ALA A 218 -8.90 10.04 20.98
C ALA A 218 -8.37 10.73 19.71
N GLN A 219 -7.10 11.15 19.73
CA GLN A 219 -6.45 11.79 18.58
C GLN A 219 -6.17 10.77 17.47
N ALA A 220 -5.77 9.54 17.84
CA ALA A 220 -5.62 8.45 16.89
C ALA A 220 -6.95 8.12 16.17
N LEU A 221 -8.06 7.98 16.91
CA LEU A 221 -9.37 7.72 16.32
C LEU A 221 -9.84 8.85 15.40
N ALA A 222 -9.56 10.11 15.75
CA ALA A 222 -9.88 11.25 14.90
C ALA A 222 -9.14 11.20 13.55
N ASP A 223 -7.85 10.91 13.58
CA ASP A 223 -7.03 10.76 12.37
C ASP A 223 -7.41 9.52 11.55
N GLU A 224 -7.71 8.39 12.20
CA GLU A 224 -8.22 7.19 11.53
C GLU A 224 -9.55 7.46 10.81
N ASN A 225 -10.45 8.25 11.41
CA ASN A 225 -11.69 8.67 10.76
C ASN A 225 -11.44 9.54 9.52
N GLU A 226 -10.51 10.49 9.60
CA GLU A 226 -10.19 11.36 8.45
C GLU A 226 -9.50 10.57 7.33
N ALA A 227 -8.58 9.65 7.65
CA ALA A 227 -7.96 8.76 6.66
C ALA A 227 -9.00 7.92 5.90
N ILE A 228 -9.99 7.34 6.60
CA ILE A 228 -11.09 6.58 5.98
C ILE A 228 -11.98 7.48 5.12
N LYS A 229 -12.24 8.72 5.57
CA LYS A 229 -13.04 9.69 4.80
C LYS A 229 -12.35 10.10 3.51
N LEU A 230 -11.03 10.27 3.54
CA LEU A 230 -10.21 10.63 2.38
C LEU A 230 -10.05 9.47 1.40
N ASP A 231 -9.80 8.25 1.89
CA ASP A 231 -9.79 7.04 1.06
C ASP A 231 -10.59 5.87 1.69
N PRO A 232 -11.89 5.75 1.34
CA PRO A 232 -12.74 4.70 1.87
C PRO A 232 -12.52 3.33 1.22
N LYS A 233 -11.58 3.21 0.27
CA LYS A 233 -11.27 1.94 -0.40
C LYS A 233 -10.06 1.23 0.21
N GLN A 234 -9.36 1.87 1.14
CA GLN A 234 -8.18 1.31 1.79
C GLN A 234 -8.55 0.41 2.97
N PRO A 235 -8.49 -0.93 2.83
CA PRO A 235 -8.96 -1.85 3.86
C PRO A 235 -8.16 -1.76 5.17
N THR A 236 -6.88 -1.38 5.09
CA THR A 236 -6.01 -1.25 6.27
C THR A 236 -6.49 -0.14 7.21
N TYR A 237 -7.16 0.91 6.71
CA TYR A 237 -7.64 1.99 7.58
C TYR A 237 -8.79 1.53 8.48
N PHE A 238 -9.71 0.74 7.93
CA PHE A 238 -10.73 0.07 8.73
C PHE A 238 -10.13 -0.95 9.70
N ASP A 239 -9.13 -1.75 9.30
CA ASP A 239 -8.45 -2.67 10.22
C ASP A 239 -7.78 -1.93 11.40
N ASN A 240 -7.12 -0.80 11.13
CA ASN A 240 -6.48 0.01 12.17
C ASN A 240 -7.49 0.60 13.15
N ARG A 241 -8.58 1.20 12.65
CA ARG A 241 -9.65 1.74 13.51
C ARG A 241 -10.38 0.65 14.28
N GLY A 242 -10.58 -0.51 13.65
CA GLY A 242 -11.13 -1.69 14.32
C GLY A 242 -10.25 -2.19 15.46
N LEU A 243 -8.91 -2.16 15.30
CA LEU A 243 -7.96 -2.46 16.37
C LEU A 243 -8.07 -1.43 17.50
N SER A 244 -8.16 -0.14 17.19
CA SER A 244 -8.34 0.92 18.19
C SER A 244 -9.64 0.74 18.98
N TYR A 245 -10.77 0.44 18.32
CA TYR A 245 -12.02 0.10 19.01
C TYR A 245 -11.91 -1.17 19.86
N SER A 246 -11.19 -2.19 19.41
CA SER A 246 -10.97 -3.43 20.19
C SER A 246 -10.11 -3.19 21.43
N GLU A 247 -9.11 -2.32 21.35
CA GLU A 247 -8.26 -1.90 22.48
C GLU A 247 -9.11 -1.16 23.55
N GLU A 248 -10.10 -0.38 23.12
CA GLU A 248 -11.09 0.28 23.99
C GLU A 248 -12.25 -0.64 24.45
N GLY A 249 -12.23 -1.93 24.10
CA GLY A 249 -13.29 -2.89 24.45
C GLY A 249 -14.59 -2.73 23.65
N GLN A 250 -14.63 -1.86 22.64
CA GLN A 250 -15.78 -1.60 21.78
C GLN A 250 -15.88 -2.63 20.65
N TYR A 251 -15.98 -3.91 21.02
CA TYR A 251 -15.89 -5.02 20.08
C TYR A 251 -16.94 -5.00 18.97
N ASP A 252 -18.13 -4.45 19.20
CA ASP A 252 -19.15 -4.32 18.15
C ASP A 252 -18.73 -3.36 17.03
N ARG A 253 -18.14 -2.21 17.38
CA ARG A 253 -17.60 -1.27 16.38
C ARG A 253 -16.39 -1.86 15.67
N ALA A 254 -15.52 -2.54 16.42
CA ALA A 254 -14.39 -3.26 15.85
C ALA A 254 -14.83 -4.31 14.81
N ILE A 255 -15.87 -5.09 15.11
CA ILE A 255 -16.42 -6.10 14.19
C ILE A 255 -16.96 -5.46 12.91
N ILE A 256 -17.61 -4.30 12.99
CA ILE A 256 -18.09 -3.56 11.82
C ILE A 256 -16.91 -3.18 10.92
N ASP A 257 -15.89 -2.53 11.49
CA ASP A 257 -14.72 -2.08 10.75
C ASP A 257 -13.91 -3.24 10.15
N PHE A 258 -13.65 -4.30 10.94
CA PHE A 258 -12.98 -5.48 10.40
C PHE A 258 -13.79 -6.14 9.28
N SER A 259 -15.12 -6.12 9.36
CA SER A 259 -15.97 -6.65 8.29
C SER A 259 -15.85 -5.85 7.01
N GLU A 260 -15.73 -4.53 7.10
CA GLU A 260 -15.50 -3.66 5.95
C GLU A 260 -14.10 -3.87 5.35
N ALA A 261 -13.06 -3.99 6.18
CA ALA A 261 -11.72 -4.35 5.74
C ALA A 261 -11.71 -5.69 4.96
N ILE A 262 -12.42 -6.71 5.47
CA ILE A 262 -12.58 -8.03 4.83
C ILE A 262 -13.38 -7.94 3.53
N ARG A 263 -14.40 -7.07 3.46
CA ARG A 263 -15.22 -6.85 2.25
C ARG A 263 -14.38 -6.25 1.12
N LEU A 264 -13.55 -5.25 1.45
CA LEU A 264 -12.66 -4.59 0.51
C LEU A 264 -11.51 -5.50 0.05
N ALA A 265 -10.85 -6.19 0.99
CA ALA A 265 -9.81 -7.15 0.66
C ALA A 265 -9.71 -8.25 1.74
N PRO A 266 -10.15 -9.49 1.44
CA PRO A 266 -10.00 -10.59 2.39
C PRO A 266 -8.53 -10.91 2.66
N ARG A 267 -8.04 -10.61 3.86
CA ARG A 267 -6.69 -10.96 4.32
C ARG A 267 -6.75 -11.77 5.60
N SER A 268 -5.80 -12.70 5.76
CA SER A 268 -5.72 -13.56 6.95
C SER A 268 -5.65 -12.75 8.25
N LYS A 269 -4.88 -11.65 8.27
CA LYS A 269 -4.82 -10.72 9.41
C LYS A 269 -6.19 -10.16 9.81
N PHE A 270 -6.94 -9.61 8.86
CA PHE A 270 -8.24 -8.96 9.14
C PHE A 270 -9.27 -9.97 9.68
N LEU A 271 -9.26 -11.19 9.12
CA LEU A 271 -10.09 -12.30 9.59
C LEU A 271 -9.72 -12.71 11.01
N THR A 272 -8.43 -12.84 11.31
CA THR A 272 -7.95 -13.14 12.67
C THR A 272 -8.33 -12.04 13.65
N ASN A 273 -8.22 -10.76 13.26
CA ASN A 273 -8.62 -9.62 14.10
C ASN A 273 -10.12 -9.64 14.43
N ARG A 274 -10.99 -9.88 13.44
CA ARG A 274 -12.43 -10.04 13.67
C ARG A 274 -12.76 -11.27 14.51
N GLY A 275 -12.04 -12.37 14.27
CA GLY A 275 -12.14 -13.58 15.09
C GLY A 275 -11.80 -13.31 16.56
N ASN A 276 -10.76 -12.51 16.83
CA ASN A 276 -10.37 -12.09 18.17
C ASN A 276 -11.48 -11.26 18.84
N ALA A 277 -12.08 -10.32 18.12
CA ALA A 277 -13.20 -9.53 18.63
C ALA A 277 -14.43 -10.41 18.95
N TYR A 278 -14.78 -11.36 18.08
CA TYR A 278 -15.83 -12.34 18.39
C TYR A 278 -15.50 -13.19 19.61
N GLN A 279 -14.25 -13.61 19.77
CA GLN A 279 -13.79 -14.39 20.92
C GLN A 279 -13.88 -13.59 22.22
N ALA A 280 -13.51 -12.30 22.21
CA ALA A 280 -13.67 -11.41 23.36
C ALA A 280 -15.15 -11.24 23.77
N LYS A 281 -16.07 -11.31 22.80
CA LYS A 281 -17.52 -11.34 23.05
C LYS A 281 -18.08 -12.72 23.46
N GLY A 282 -17.23 -13.74 23.61
CA GLY A 282 -17.67 -15.13 23.87
C GLY A 282 -18.34 -15.82 22.69
N GLN A 283 -18.33 -15.21 21.49
CA GLN A 283 -18.94 -15.74 20.27
C GLN A 283 -18.00 -16.74 19.58
N TYR A 284 -17.57 -17.78 20.29
CA TYR A 284 -16.51 -18.70 19.86
C TYR A 284 -16.82 -19.40 18.53
N GLY A 285 -18.09 -19.68 18.23
CA GLY A 285 -18.49 -20.27 16.95
C GLY A 285 -18.15 -19.37 15.75
N ARG A 286 -18.40 -18.06 15.87
CA ARG A 286 -18.08 -17.08 14.82
C ARG A 286 -16.57 -16.84 14.74
N ALA A 287 -15.89 -16.79 15.89
CA ALA A 287 -14.43 -16.71 15.94
C ALA A 287 -13.77 -17.88 15.19
N ILE A 288 -14.18 -19.13 15.45
CA ILE A 288 -13.68 -20.31 14.75
C ILE A 288 -13.93 -20.24 13.24
N ALA A 289 -15.09 -19.74 12.81
CA ALA A 289 -15.40 -19.58 11.39
C ALA A 289 -14.45 -18.59 10.70
N ASP A 290 -14.13 -17.47 11.36
CA ASP A 290 -13.16 -16.50 10.85
C ASP A 290 -11.73 -17.04 10.84
N TYR A 291 -11.29 -17.71 11.91
CA TYR A 291 -9.96 -18.35 11.92
C TYR A 291 -9.84 -19.45 10.85
N ASN A 292 -10.90 -20.23 10.61
CA ASN A 292 -10.91 -21.20 9.52
C ASN A 292 -10.71 -20.52 8.16
N ARG A 293 -11.34 -19.36 7.93
CA ARG A 293 -11.15 -18.60 6.70
C ARG A 293 -9.76 -17.97 6.64
N ALA A 294 -9.23 -17.46 7.76
CA ALA A 294 -7.89 -16.92 7.85
C ALA A 294 -6.83 -17.95 7.45
N ILE A 295 -6.96 -19.19 7.93
CA ILE A 295 -6.08 -20.31 7.61
C ILE A 295 -6.20 -20.76 6.15
N ARG A 296 -7.40 -20.65 5.54
CA ARG A 296 -7.53 -20.91 4.09
C ARG A 296 -6.85 -19.85 3.24
N VAL A 297 -6.85 -18.59 3.69
CA VAL A 297 -6.18 -17.47 2.99
C VAL A 297 -4.67 -17.54 3.17
N ASP A 298 -4.22 -17.87 4.37
CA ASP A 298 -2.80 -18.05 4.71
C ASP A 298 -2.64 -19.26 5.65
N PRO A 299 -2.26 -20.42 5.11
CA PRO A 299 -2.03 -21.64 5.90
C PRO A 299 -0.83 -21.55 6.85
N THR A 300 0.00 -20.51 6.75
CA THR A 300 1.20 -20.31 7.59
C THR A 300 0.96 -19.35 8.76
N ASN A 301 -0.24 -18.79 8.90
CA ASN A 301 -0.57 -17.88 9.99
C ASN A 301 -0.70 -18.63 11.34
N ALA A 302 0.42 -18.76 12.06
CA ALA A 302 0.47 -19.41 13.38
C ALA A 302 -0.51 -18.81 14.40
N ASN A 303 -0.71 -17.48 14.39
CA ASN A 303 -1.64 -16.80 15.28
C ASN A 303 -3.09 -17.26 15.05
N ALA A 304 -3.50 -17.49 13.80
CA ALA A 304 -4.83 -17.98 13.50
C ALA A 304 -5.07 -19.39 14.07
N TYR A 305 -4.07 -20.27 14.03
CA TYR A 305 -4.14 -21.59 14.67
C TYR A 305 -4.21 -21.47 16.19
N ASN A 306 -3.31 -20.69 16.81
CA ASN A 306 -3.32 -20.48 18.26
C ASN A 306 -4.69 -19.95 18.73
N ASN A 307 -5.21 -18.91 18.07
CA ASN A 307 -6.46 -18.27 18.47
C ASN A 307 -7.68 -19.17 18.23
N ARG A 308 -7.65 -20.01 17.17
CA ARG A 308 -8.66 -21.05 16.95
C ARG A 308 -8.59 -22.14 18.02
N GLY A 309 -7.39 -22.51 18.47
CA GLY A 309 -7.18 -23.42 19.59
C GLY A 309 -7.82 -22.90 20.88
N ALA A 310 -7.60 -21.61 21.19
CA ALA A 310 -8.23 -20.94 22.33
C ALA A 310 -9.76 -20.96 22.24
N ALA A 311 -10.32 -20.68 21.06
CA ALA A 311 -11.76 -20.72 20.86
C ALA A 311 -12.34 -22.14 21.01
N TYR A 312 -11.61 -23.19 20.56
CA TYR A 312 -12.02 -24.58 20.78
C TYR A 312 -11.96 -24.98 22.25
N ARG A 313 -10.92 -24.57 22.99
CA ARG A 313 -10.79 -24.80 24.43
C ARG A 313 -11.97 -24.18 25.18
N ASN A 314 -12.33 -22.93 24.88
CA ASN A 314 -13.47 -22.25 25.48
C ASN A 314 -14.83 -22.90 25.15
N LYS A 315 -14.91 -23.67 24.06
CA LYS A 315 -16.08 -24.52 23.73
C LYS A 315 -16.03 -25.92 24.37
N GLY A 316 -15.02 -26.22 25.19
CA GLY A 316 -14.79 -27.55 25.78
C GLY A 316 -14.24 -28.59 24.80
N ASN A 317 -13.84 -28.20 23.59
CA ASN A 317 -13.26 -29.13 22.61
C ASN A 317 -11.74 -29.18 22.79
N LEU A 318 -11.30 -29.77 23.90
CA LEU A 318 -9.89 -29.78 24.31
C LEU A 318 -8.98 -30.49 23.30
N ARG A 319 -9.47 -31.55 22.63
CA ARG A 319 -8.69 -32.26 21.60
C ARG A 319 -8.39 -31.38 20.39
N ARG A 320 -9.41 -30.71 19.83
CA ARG A 320 -9.18 -29.78 18.72
C ARG A 320 -8.32 -28.59 19.14
N ALA A 321 -8.41 -28.14 20.39
CA ALA A 321 -7.54 -27.10 20.90
C ALA A 321 -6.06 -27.52 20.87
N ILE A 322 -5.74 -28.72 21.39
CA ILE A 322 -4.38 -29.30 21.34
C ILE A 322 -3.85 -29.35 19.90
N ASP A 323 -4.63 -29.93 18.98
CA ASP A 323 -4.22 -30.07 17.57
C ASP A 323 -3.84 -28.71 16.94
N ASN A 324 -4.56 -27.65 17.32
CA ASN A 324 -4.32 -26.30 16.82
C ASN A 324 -3.08 -25.66 17.43
N TYR A 325 -2.88 -25.77 18.74
CA TYR A 325 -1.67 -25.22 19.38
C TYR A 325 -0.41 -25.95 18.90
N GLU A 326 -0.46 -27.27 18.73
CA GLU A 326 0.65 -28.03 18.16
C GLU A 326 0.93 -27.65 16.71
N HIS A 327 -0.11 -27.31 15.93
CA HIS A 327 0.09 -26.78 14.57
C HIS A 327 0.71 -25.38 14.60
N ALA A 328 0.26 -24.49 15.49
CA ALA A 328 0.86 -23.17 15.66
C ALA A 328 2.36 -23.28 15.99
N LEU A 329 2.73 -24.20 16.89
CA LEU A 329 4.14 -24.43 17.29
C LEU A 329 4.98 -25.12 16.20
N ARG A 330 4.38 -25.83 15.25
CA ARG A 330 5.10 -26.31 14.06
C ARG A 330 5.46 -25.18 13.10
N LEU A 331 4.61 -24.16 13.02
CA LEU A 331 4.82 -22.98 12.18
C LEU A 331 5.76 -21.97 12.86
N ASP A 332 5.58 -21.76 14.17
CA ASP A 332 6.42 -20.91 15.01
C ASP A 332 6.75 -21.63 16.33
N PRO A 333 7.90 -22.33 16.39
CA PRO A 333 8.34 -23.04 17.60
C PRO A 333 8.56 -22.14 18.81
N ASN A 334 8.72 -20.83 18.62
CA ASN A 334 9.00 -19.86 19.68
C ASN A 334 7.74 -19.12 20.17
N MET A 335 6.56 -19.48 19.68
CA MET A 335 5.29 -18.86 20.08
C MET A 335 4.92 -19.22 21.54
N ALA A 336 5.39 -18.40 22.49
CA ALA A 336 5.21 -18.62 23.93
C ALA A 336 3.73 -18.81 24.33
N THR A 337 2.83 -18.02 23.76
CA THR A 337 1.39 -18.09 24.02
C THR A 337 0.80 -19.45 23.62
N ALA A 338 1.22 -20.01 22.47
CA ALA A 338 0.75 -21.33 22.03
C ALA A 338 1.31 -22.45 22.93
N LYS A 339 2.55 -22.32 23.40
CA LYS A 339 3.16 -23.27 24.35
C LYS A 339 2.40 -23.27 25.67
N GLU A 340 2.18 -22.11 26.26
CA GLU A 340 1.42 -21.96 27.51
C GLU A 340 0.00 -22.52 27.37
N ASN A 341 -0.70 -22.12 26.30
CA ASN A 341 -2.04 -22.61 26.03
C ASN A 341 -2.10 -24.14 25.86
N LEU A 342 -1.09 -24.74 25.22
CA LEU A 342 -0.97 -26.18 25.04
C LEU A 342 -0.76 -26.93 26.37
N GLU A 343 0.08 -26.39 27.25
CA GLU A 343 0.32 -26.96 28.58
C GLU A 343 -0.96 -26.94 29.42
N VAL A 344 -1.65 -25.79 29.46
CA VAL A 344 -2.91 -25.63 30.19
C VAL A 344 -3.97 -26.63 29.70
N VAL A 345 -4.20 -26.72 28.40
CA VAL A 345 -5.26 -27.59 27.85
C VAL A 345 -4.95 -29.08 28.04
N LYS A 346 -3.67 -29.48 28.05
CA LYS A 346 -3.27 -30.87 28.33
C LYS A 346 -3.59 -31.26 29.78
N LEU A 347 -3.38 -30.34 30.73
CA LEU A 347 -3.76 -30.55 32.14
C LEU A 347 -5.28 -30.64 32.31
N GLU A 348 -6.05 -29.79 31.63
CA GLU A 348 -7.51 -29.85 31.63
C GLU A 348 -8.03 -31.20 31.13
N LEU A 349 -7.51 -31.65 29.98
CA LEU A 349 -7.90 -32.94 29.41
C LEU A 349 -7.55 -34.12 30.32
N ALA A 350 -6.40 -34.05 31.01
CA ALA A 350 -6.01 -35.07 31.98
C ALA A 350 -6.97 -35.10 33.19
N ARG A 351 -7.41 -33.94 33.69
CA ARG A 351 -8.39 -33.83 34.77
C ARG A 351 -9.76 -34.38 34.36
N GLU A 352 -10.25 -34.04 33.17
CA GLU A 352 -11.53 -34.57 32.63
C GLU A 352 -11.51 -36.10 32.50
N ARG A 353 -10.37 -36.68 32.12
CA ARG A 353 -10.22 -38.15 32.03
C ARG A 353 -10.23 -38.82 33.39
N ARG A 354 -9.68 -38.16 34.42
CA ARG A 354 -9.66 -38.67 35.79
C ARG A 354 -11.03 -38.56 36.45
N SER A 355 -11.80 -37.51 36.19
CA SER A 355 -13.14 -37.33 36.77
C SER A 355 -14.23 -38.22 36.14
N ARG A 356 -13.92 -38.89 35.03
CA ARG A 356 -14.81 -39.83 34.33
C ARG A 356 -14.50 -41.30 34.65
N ARG A 357 -13.45 -41.56 35.43
CA ARG A 357 -13.12 -42.86 36.01
C ARG A 357 -13.62 -42.88 37.45
#